data_AF-A0A4U3KSV7-F1
#
_entry.id   AF-A0A4U3KSV7-F1
#
_cell.length_a   1.000
_cell.length_b   1.000
_cell.length_c   1.000
_cell.angle_alpha   90.00
_cell.angle_beta   90.00
_cell.angle_gamma   90.00
#
_symmetry.space_group_name_H-M   'P 1'
#
loop_
_entity.id
_entity.type
_entity.pdbx_description
1 polymer ?
#
loop_
_entity_poly.entity_id
_entity_poly.type
_entity_poly.pdbx_seq_one_letter_code
_entity_poly.pdbx_strand_id
1 'polypeptide(L)'
;KLFFNRDEASEEEKELRNEELENIRQVFLRNSQVILKSLDNLRGVYDDDLIDFFIDGRLDLAHKFEKGEFIDSYIVHTETDYVKDLLLGFQEERRMIDHYEQSERISIIEANELRKNVNLLESYSISGEVNNVPLKRFVKNFNKE
;
A
#
# COMPACT_ATOMS: atom_id res chain seq x y z
N LYS A 1 26.90 10.81 -4.97
CA LYS A 1 25.67 11.64 -5.05
C LYS A 1 24.77 10.99 -6.09
N LEU A 2 23.83 10.15 -5.67
CA LEU A 2 22.88 9.45 -6.54
C LEU A 2 21.50 9.94 -6.13
N PHE A 3 21.05 11.01 -6.78
CA PHE A 3 19.65 11.44 -6.72
C PHE A 3 18.89 10.64 -7.78
N PHE A 4 17.78 10.05 -7.36
CA PHE A 4 16.87 9.23 -8.15
C PHE A 4 16.44 9.92 -9.46
N ASN A 5 16.64 9.26 -10.59
CA ASN A 5 15.87 9.54 -11.80
C ASN A 5 14.51 8.85 -11.63
N ARG A 6 13.49 9.63 -11.25
CA ARG A 6 12.10 9.18 -11.04
C ARG A 6 11.23 9.33 -12.31
N ASP A 7 11.82 9.65 -13.46
CA ASP A 7 11.06 10.34 -14.52
C ASP A 7 10.68 9.53 -15.77
N GLU A 8 10.98 8.23 -15.85
CA GLU A 8 10.63 7.44 -17.06
C GLU A 8 9.75 6.22 -16.73
N ALA A 9 8.64 6.44 -16.02
CA ALA A 9 7.52 5.51 -16.18
C ALA A 9 6.96 5.65 -17.61
N SER A 10 6.72 4.52 -18.28
CA SER A 10 6.07 4.49 -19.61
C SER A 10 4.78 5.32 -19.57
N GLU A 11 4.47 6.06 -20.64
CA GLU A 11 3.22 6.84 -20.72
C GLU A 11 1.99 5.94 -20.47
N GLU A 12 2.05 4.67 -20.89
CA GLU A 12 1.02 3.66 -20.60
C GLU A 12 0.87 3.38 -19.10
N GLU A 13 1.98 3.35 -18.33
CA GLU A 13 1.92 3.16 -16.88
C GLU A 13 1.39 4.40 -16.15
N LYS A 14 1.64 5.61 -16.68
CA LYS A 14 1.05 6.83 -16.16
C LYS A 14 -0.46 6.88 -16.41
N GLU A 15 -0.90 6.47 -17.60
CA GLU A 15 -2.32 6.40 -17.96
C GLU A 15 -3.07 5.38 -17.12
N LEU A 16 -2.53 4.16 -16.95
CA LEU A 16 -3.13 3.13 -16.10
C LEU A 16 -3.25 3.59 -14.64
N ARG A 17 -2.21 4.24 -14.09
CA ARG A 17 -2.27 4.82 -12.74
C ARG A 17 -3.33 5.90 -12.64
N ASN A 18 -3.47 6.77 -13.65
CA ASN A 18 -4.51 7.81 -13.66
C ASN A 18 -5.93 7.22 -13.70
N GLU A 19 -6.14 6.15 -14.46
CA GLU A 19 -7.43 5.43 -14.52
C GLU A 19 -7.76 4.78 -13.16
N GLU A 20 -6.79 4.12 -12.54
CA GLU A 20 -6.94 3.54 -11.19
C GLU A 20 -7.24 4.61 -10.14
N LEU A 21 -6.57 5.76 -10.22
CA LEU A 21 -6.81 6.91 -9.36
C LEU A 21 -8.23 7.46 -9.49
N GLU A 22 -8.73 7.58 -10.72
CA GLU A 22 -10.09 8.04 -10.97
C GLU A 22 -11.11 7.02 -10.44
N ASN A 23 -10.84 5.72 -10.58
CA ASN A 23 -11.69 4.68 -10.00
C ASN A 23 -11.75 4.76 -8.46
N ILE A 24 -10.59 4.92 -7.81
CA ILE A 24 -10.52 5.12 -6.35
C ILE A 24 -11.30 6.38 -5.94
N ARG A 25 -11.20 7.45 -6.72
CA ARG A 25 -11.97 8.68 -6.52
C ARG A 25 -13.47 8.47 -6.58
N GLN A 26 -13.96 7.77 -7.59
CA GLN A 26 -15.38 7.47 -7.70
C GLN A 26 -15.88 6.63 -6.52
N VAL A 27 -15.10 5.62 -6.10
CA VAL A 27 -15.43 4.78 -4.94
C VAL A 27 -15.48 5.59 -3.65
N PHE A 28 -14.49 6.45 -3.41
CA PHE A 28 -14.43 7.29 -2.21
C PHE A 28 -15.62 8.25 -2.12
N LEU A 29 -15.98 8.90 -3.23
CA LEU A 29 -17.14 9.80 -3.29
C LEU A 29 -18.44 9.04 -3.03
N ARG A 30 -18.63 7.88 -3.67
CA ARG A 30 -19.80 7.03 -3.44
C ARG A 30 -19.89 6.55 -1.99
N ASN A 31 -18.77 6.13 -1.40
CA ASN A 31 -18.72 5.72 0.00
C ASN A 31 -19.07 6.88 0.94
N SER A 32 -18.52 8.06 0.68
CA SER A 32 -18.80 9.26 1.48
C SER A 32 -20.29 9.63 1.44
N GLN A 33 -20.95 9.52 0.29
CA GLN A 33 -22.40 9.73 0.18
C GLN A 33 -23.20 8.71 1.01
N VAL A 34 -22.81 7.43 0.99
CA VAL A 34 -23.48 6.39 1.78
C VAL A 34 -23.31 6.62 3.27
N ILE A 35 -22.11 7.01 3.70
CA ILE A 35 -21.82 7.31 5.11
C ILE A 35 -22.62 8.51 5.59
N LEU A 36 -22.65 9.61 4.83
CA LEU A 36 -23.43 10.79 5.20
C LEU A 36 -24.93 10.47 5.32
N LYS A 37 -25.49 9.71 4.36
CA LYS A 37 -26.88 9.24 4.45
C LYS A 37 -27.14 8.34 5.66
N SER A 38 -26.17 7.49 6.00
CA SER A 38 -26.29 6.60 7.16
C SER A 38 -26.23 7.38 8.47
N LEU A 39 -25.34 8.37 8.57
CA LEU A 39 -25.23 9.27 9.73
C LEU A 39 -26.50 10.10 9.91
N ASP A 40 -27.06 10.63 8.83
CA ASP A 40 -28.34 11.37 8.86
C ASP A 40 -29.51 10.48 9.31
N ASN A 41 -29.53 9.21 8.91
CA ASN A 41 -30.54 8.25 9.38
C ASN A 41 -30.38 7.86 10.86
N LEU A 42 -29.19 8.04 11.43
CA LEU A 42 -28.92 7.78 12.86
C LEU A 42 -29.36 8.95 13.76
N ARG A 43 -29.78 10.07 13.16
CA ARG A 43 -30.28 11.24 13.86
C ARG A 43 -31.56 10.90 14.63
N GLY A 44 -31.54 11.10 15.95
CA GLY A 44 -32.61 10.72 16.87
C GLY A 44 -32.43 9.37 17.58
N VAL A 45 -31.44 8.55 17.21
CA VAL A 45 -31.00 7.38 18.01
C VAL A 45 -29.75 7.72 18.83
N TYR A 46 -28.86 8.51 18.23
CA TYR A 46 -27.62 8.98 18.86
C TYR A 46 -27.66 10.51 19.06
N ASP A 47 -26.71 11.00 19.86
CA ASP A 47 -26.53 12.42 20.12
C ASP A 47 -26.19 13.17 18.83
N ASP A 48 -26.87 14.30 18.62
CA ASP A 48 -26.72 15.12 17.41
C ASP A 48 -25.30 15.70 17.32
N ASP A 49 -24.71 16.09 18.45
CA ASP A 49 -23.35 16.64 18.50
C ASP A 49 -22.29 15.61 18.04
N LEU A 50 -22.52 14.32 18.34
CA LEU A 50 -21.65 13.23 17.93
C LEU A 50 -21.80 12.96 16.42
N ILE A 51 -23.02 13.01 15.91
CA ILE A 51 -23.32 12.83 14.49
C ILE A 51 -22.69 13.96 13.68
N ASP A 52 -22.87 15.21 14.12
CA ASP A 52 -22.32 16.39 13.47
C ASP A 52 -20.78 16.35 13.47
N PHE A 53 -20.13 15.91 14.55
CA PHE A 53 -18.68 15.68 14.56
C PHE A 53 -18.22 14.68 13.47
N PHE A 54 -18.94 13.58 13.27
CA PHE A 54 -18.60 12.60 12.24
C PHE A 54 -18.89 13.09 10.82
N ILE A 55 -19.94 13.90 10.64
CA ILE A 55 -20.27 14.56 9.37
C ILE A 55 -19.16 15.55 9.01
N ASP A 56 -18.78 16.43 9.94
CA ASP A 56 -17.71 17.41 9.75
C ASP A 56 -16.37 16.73 9.44
N GLY A 57 -16.03 15.68 10.18
CA GLY A 57 -14.82 14.89 9.91
C GLY A 57 -14.84 14.24 8.51
N ARG A 58 -16.01 13.78 8.04
CA ARG A 58 -16.15 13.21 6.70
C ARG A 58 -16.05 14.29 5.61
N LEU A 59 -16.59 15.48 5.84
CA LEU A 59 -16.49 16.62 4.93
C LEU A 59 -15.04 17.11 4.82
N ASP A 60 -14.33 17.21 5.94
CA ASP A 60 -12.91 17.56 5.96
C ASP A 60 -12.05 16.56 5.17
N LEU A 61 -12.35 15.26 5.30
CA LEU A 61 -11.70 14.23 4.49
C LEU A 61 -12.02 14.38 3.00
N ALA A 62 -13.27 14.70 2.65
CA ALA A 62 -13.66 14.95 1.26
C ALA A 62 -12.98 16.19 0.67
N HIS A 63 -12.81 17.25 1.45
CA HIS A 63 -12.07 18.45 1.04
C HIS A 63 -10.59 18.19 0.85
N LYS A 64 -9.95 17.42 1.73
CA LYS A 64 -8.54 16.99 1.56
C LYS A 64 -8.38 16.07 0.35
N PHE A 65 -9.39 15.26 0.07
CA PHE A 65 -9.45 14.40 -1.10
C PHE A 65 -9.57 15.21 -2.40
N GLU A 66 -10.46 16.20 -2.46
CA GLU A 66 -10.65 17.07 -3.63
C GLU A 66 -9.38 17.88 -3.97
N LYS A 67 -8.63 18.28 -2.95
CA LYS A 67 -7.34 18.98 -3.09
C LYS A 67 -6.20 18.08 -3.58
N GLY A 68 -6.41 16.77 -3.76
CA GLY A 68 -5.39 15.81 -4.21
C GLY A 68 -4.36 15.42 -3.16
N GLU A 69 -4.29 16.13 -2.02
CA GLU A 69 -3.34 15.89 -0.94
C GLU A 69 -3.49 14.50 -0.29
N PHE A 70 -4.71 13.95 -0.27
CA PHE A 70 -4.99 12.68 0.38
C PHE A 70 -4.51 11.47 -0.42
N ILE A 71 -4.68 11.49 -1.75
CA ILE A 71 -4.33 10.36 -2.62
C ILE A 71 -2.81 10.22 -2.71
N ASP A 72 -2.11 11.33 -2.98
CA ASP A 72 -0.64 11.30 -3.10
C ASP A 72 -0.01 10.87 -1.78
N SER A 73 -0.53 11.37 -0.66
CA SER A 73 -0.11 10.91 0.66
C SER A 73 -0.42 9.43 0.87
N TYR A 74 -1.65 8.98 0.63
CA TYR A 74 -2.04 7.58 0.86
C TYR A 74 -1.22 6.61 -0.01
N ILE A 75 -1.01 6.92 -1.29
CA ILE A 75 -0.19 6.11 -2.20
C ILE A 75 1.25 6.05 -1.70
N VAL A 76 1.84 7.19 -1.37
CA VAL A 76 3.20 7.25 -0.83
C VAL A 76 3.33 6.45 0.48
N HIS A 77 2.33 6.51 1.37
CA HIS A 77 2.33 5.74 2.61
C HIS A 77 2.19 4.24 2.35
N THR A 78 1.27 3.81 1.48
CA THR A 78 1.08 2.38 1.16
C THR A 78 2.30 1.76 0.48
N GLU A 79 2.95 2.46 -0.44
CA GLU A 79 4.22 2.02 -1.05
C GLU A 79 5.33 1.93 -0.01
N THR A 80 5.42 2.93 0.88
CA THR A 80 6.41 2.95 1.95
C THR A 80 6.21 1.82 2.96
N ASP A 81 4.96 1.53 3.34
CA ASP A 81 4.64 0.45 4.28
C ASP A 81 4.85 -0.94 3.65
N TYR A 82 4.53 -1.11 2.37
CA TYR A 82 4.85 -2.34 1.63
C TYR A 82 6.36 -2.63 1.60
N VAL A 83 7.18 -1.62 1.30
CA VAL A 83 8.64 -1.78 1.30
C VAL A 83 9.17 -2.13 2.69
N LYS A 84 8.61 -1.53 3.76
CA LYS A 84 8.96 -1.89 5.14
C LYS A 84 8.62 -3.34 5.46
N ASP A 85 7.42 -3.78 5.13
CA ASP A 85 6.97 -5.15 5.38
C ASP A 85 7.82 -6.18 4.60
N LEU A 86 8.20 -5.83 3.37
CA LEU A 86 9.07 -6.65 2.53
C LEU A 86 10.49 -6.76 3.10
N LEU A 87 11.07 -5.64 3.53
CA LEU A 87 12.36 -5.62 4.23
C LEU A 87 12.33 -6.45 5.52
N LEU A 88 11.24 -6.34 6.29
CA LEU A 88 11.05 -7.14 7.49
C LEU A 88 11.01 -8.64 7.15
N GLY A 89 10.30 -9.02 6.09
CA GLY A 89 10.28 -10.39 5.57
C GLY A 89 11.67 -10.94 5.29
N PHE A 90 12.51 -10.19 4.58
CA PHE A 90 13.89 -10.61 4.29
C PHE A 90 14.77 -10.70 5.54
N GLN A 91 14.54 -9.86 6.56
CA GLN A 91 15.23 -9.99 7.84
C GLN A 91 14.84 -11.27 8.58
N GLU A 92 13.56 -11.62 8.58
CA GLU A 92 13.07 -12.85 9.19
C GLU A 92 13.60 -14.10 8.47
N GLU A 93 13.73 -14.07 7.13
CA GLU A 93 14.37 -15.15 6.38
C GLU A 93 15.83 -15.37 6.80
N ARG A 94 16.62 -14.30 6.96
CA ARG A 94 18.01 -14.40 7.44
C ARG A 94 18.07 -14.96 8.85
N ARG A 95 17.21 -14.49 9.75
CA ARG A 95 17.12 -15.01 11.12
C ARG A 95 16.79 -16.51 11.11
N MET A 96 15.89 -16.94 10.23
CA MET A 96 15.52 -18.34 10.08
C MET A 96 16.70 -19.18 9.57
N ILE A 97 17.47 -18.69 8.60
CA ILE A 97 18.72 -19.34 8.14
C ILE A 97 19.71 -19.49 9.29
N ASP A 98 19.92 -18.45 10.09
CA ASP A 98 20.82 -18.48 11.25
C ASP A 98 20.35 -19.52 12.29
N HIS A 99 19.04 -19.61 12.52
CA HIS A 99 18.46 -20.61 13.41
C HIS A 99 18.66 -22.05 12.91
N TYR A 100 18.53 -22.27 11.60
CA TYR A 100 18.78 -23.59 11.00
C TYR A 100 20.26 -23.98 10.99
N GLU A 101 21.17 -23.01 10.83
CA GLU A 101 22.62 -23.24 10.96
C GLU A 101 23.00 -23.59 12.39
N GLN A 102 22.48 -22.85 13.38
CA GLN A 102 22.73 -23.10 14.80
C GLN A 102 22.16 -24.44 15.30
N SER A 103 21.06 -24.90 14.70
CA SER A 103 20.46 -26.20 15.00
C SER A 103 21.08 -27.36 14.19
N GLU A 104 22.17 -27.11 13.46
CA GLU A 104 22.90 -28.08 12.64
C GLU A 104 22.03 -28.80 11.59
N ARG A 105 20.91 -28.18 11.20
CA ARG A 105 19.99 -28.72 10.18
C ARG A 105 20.45 -28.43 8.76
N ILE A 106 21.26 -27.39 8.60
CA ILE A 106 21.89 -27.00 7.34
C ILE A 106 23.39 -26.80 7.57
N SER A 107 24.19 -27.05 6.54
CA SER A 107 25.64 -26.80 6.58
C SER A 107 25.95 -25.30 6.49
N ILE A 108 27.10 -24.88 7.02
CA ILE A 108 27.63 -23.50 6.91
C ILE A 108 27.70 -23.05 5.43
N ILE A 109 28.03 -23.97 4.53
CA ILE A 109 28.12 -23.68 3.09
C ILE A 109 26.74 -23.37 2.53
N GLU A 110 25.75 -24.20 2.86
CA GLU A 110 24.36 -24.03 2.44
C GLU A 110 23.74 -22.76 3.04
N ALA A 111 23.99 -22.48 4.31
CA ALA A 111 23.54 -21.26 4.98
C ALA A 111 24.08 -20.00 4.27
N ASN A 112 25.36 -20.02 3.86
CA ASN A 112 25.96 -18.90 3.13
C ASN A 112 25.40 -18.73 1.71
N GLU A 113 25.05 -19.81 1.02
CA GLU A 113 24.35 -19.73 -0.27
C GLU A 113 22.95 -19.15 -0.12
N LEU A 114 22.19 -19.60 0.89
CA LEU A 114 20.87 -19.06 1.20
C LEU A 114 20.91 -17.57 1.53
N ARG A 115 21.86 -17.12 2.37
CA ARG A 115 22.06 -15.69 2.67
C ARG A 115 22.34 -14.87 1.40
N LYS A 116 23.15 -15.38 0.47
CA LYS A 116 23.42 -14.72 -0.82
C LYS A 116 22.15 -14.61 -1.67
N ASN A 117 21.35 -15.67 -1.72
CA ASN A 117 20.09 -15.67 -2.46
C ASN A 117 19.09 -14.67 -1.87
N VAL A 118 18.96 -14.61 -0.55
CA VAL A 118 18.11 -13.62 0.14
C VAL A 118 18.57 -12.20 -0.15
N ASN A 119 19.87 -11.92 -0.08
CA ASN A 119 20.42 -10.59 -0.42
C ASN A 119 20.14 -10.22 -1.88
N LEU A 120 20.23 -11.20 -2.79
CA LEU A 120 19.94 -10.98 -4.20
C LEU A 120 18.46 -10.65 -4.41
N LEU A 121 17.55 -11.42 -3.81
CA LEU A 121 16.11 -11.17 -3.85
C LEU A 121 15.73 -9.81 -3.26
N GLU A 122 16.33 -9.44 -2.13
CA GLU A 122 16.16 -8.12 -1.52
C GLU A 122 16.62 -7.02 -2.46
N SER A 123 17.80 -7.17 -3.09
CA SER A 123 18.31 -6.17 -4.04
C SER A 123 17.39 -5.97 -5.25
N TYR A 124 16.86 -7.04 -5.82
CA TYR A 124 15.90 -6.98 -6.94
C TYR A 124 14.55 -6.39 -6.52
N SER A 125 14.12 -6.68 -5.29
CA SER A 125 12.85 -6.19 -4.76
C SER A 125 12.89 -4.70 -4.43
N ILE A 126 14.03 -4.18 -4.01
CA ILE A 126 14.21 -2.76 -3.68
C ILE A 126 14.54 -1.93 -4.92
N SER A 127 15.21 -2.50 -5.94
CA SER A 127 15.67 -1.77 -7.13
C SER A 127 14.58 -1.29 -8.10
N GLY A 128 13.30 -1.45 -7.75
CA GLY A 128 12.23 -0.59 -8.28
C GLY A 128 11.57 -1.01 -9.60
N GLU A 129 12.16 -1.90 -10.41
CA GLU A 129 11.52 -2.30 -11.69
C GLU A 129 10.27 -3.19 -11.52
N VAL A 130 10.05 -3.77 -10.32
CA VAL A 130 9.00 -4.77 -10.08
C VAL A 130 7.95 -4.34 -9.05
N ASN A 131 8.05 -3.14 -8.47
CA ASN A 131 7.16 -2.68 -7.40
C ASN A 131 5.81 -2.11 -7.87
N ASN A 132 5.45 -2.29 -9.14
CA ASN A 132 4.13 -1.95 -9.67
C ASN A 132 3.07 -3.05 -9.40
N VAL A 133 3.38 -4.03 -8.56
CA VAL A 133 2.51 -5.19 -8.27
C VAL A 133 1.41 -4.95 -7.21
N PRO A 134 1.49 -3.99 -6.27
CA PRO A 134 0.43 -3.80 -5.26
C PRO A 134 -0.94 -3.63 -5.91
N LEU A 135 -1.07 -2.71 -6.88
CA LEU A 135 -2.34 -2.42 -7.55
C LEU A 135 -2.86 -3.58 -8.41
N LYS A 136 -1.98 -4.23 -9.21
CA LYS A 136 -2.36 -5.36 -10.08
C LYS A 136 -2.96 -6.54 -9.32
N ARG A 137 -2.53 -6.81 -8.08
CA ARG A 137 -3.01 -7.96 -7.30
C ARG A 137 -4.38 -7.71 -6.67
N PHE A 138 -4.68 -6.47 -6.29
CA PHE A 138 -6.02 -6.09 -5.83
C PHE A 138 -7.05 -6.08 -6.97
N VAL A 139 -6.70 -5.54 -8.13
CA VAL A 139 -7.64 -5.41 -9.28
C VAL A 139 -8.03 -6.79 -9.87
N LYS A 140 -7.12 -7.77 -9.89
CA LYS A 140 -7.41 -9.11 -10.42
C LYS A 140 -8.47 -9.88 -9.62
N ASN A 141 -8.69 -9.51 -8.35
CA ASN A 141 -9.70 -10.12 -7.50
C ASN A 141 -11.08 -9.45 -7.62
N PHE A 142 -11.19 -8.24 -8.18
CA PHE A 142 -12.47 -7.58 -8.43
C PHE A 142 -13.10 -7.96 -9.78
N ASN A 143 -12.30 -8.28 -10.79
CA ASN A 143 -12.80 -8.66 -12.12
C ASN A 143 -13.18 -10.15 -12.25
N LYS A 144 -13.40 -10.85 -11.12
CA LYS A 144 -13.66 -12.30 -11.10
C LYS A 144 -14.98 -12.70 -10.41
N GLU A 145 -15.86 -11.74 -10.14
CA GLU A 145 -17.24 -11.97 -9.71
C GLU A 145 -18.24 -11.47 -10.76
#